data_AF-A0ABD4SVV2-F1
#
_entry.id   AF-A0ABD4SVV2-F1
#
_cell.length_a   1.000
_cell.length_b   1.000
_cell.length_c   1.000
_cell.angle_alpha   90.00
_cell.angle_beta   90.00
_cell.angle_gamma   90.00
#
_symmetry.space_group_name_H-M   'P 1'
#
loop_
_entity.id
_entity.type
_entity.pdbx_description
1 polymer ?
#
loop_
_entity_poly.entity_id
_entity_poly.type
_entity_poly.pdbx_seq_one_letter_code
_entity_poly.pdbx_strand_id
1 'polypeptide(L)'
;MMGIPEENNPVAREIAQALLDGFNKHYSLFRACSARAKTFFETGDWQAMQQAIRDRIQFYDDRVQETILRLRHEFHAELLDDDIWAQTKFNYIGLLTNHRQPELAETFFNSVFCRVLHRDYFNNDFIFVRPAISTEYIEADPPTYRSYYPAELGLLATIRRIVKSFGWQRPFAHLSRDLLHVLRMAKAFHGGTWPKAEANFQIQVLNSAFYRNKTAYVFGRVLNGGQVWPFAIPVRHDAGGRLYLDTV
;
A
#
# COMPACT_ATOMS: atom_id res chain seq x y z
N MET A 1 34.20 -14.86 2.61
CA MET A 1 33.77 -15.64 3.79
C MET A 1 33.77 -14.65 4.93
N MET A 2 32.61 -14.04 5.20
CA MET A 2 32.49 -12.93 6.15
C MET A 2 32.51 -13.54 7.55
N GLY A 3 33.56 -13.24 8.33
CA GLY A 3 33.63 -13.65 9.73
C GLY A 3 32.44 -13.05 10.46
N ILE A 4 31.72 -13.88 11.22
CA ILE A 4 30.67 -13.42 12.12
C ILE A 4 31.38 -12.53 13.15
N PRO A 5 31.10 -11.22 13.26
CA PRO A 5 31.74 -10.39 14.27
C PRO A 5 31.33 -10.90 15.65
N GLU A 6 32.29 -11.38 16.43
CA GLU A 6 32.07 -12.05 17.72
C GLU A 6 31.74 -11.10 18.89
N GLU A 7 31.43 -9.83 18.64
CA GLU A 7 30.95 -8.92 19.69
C GLU A 7 29.67 -8.21 19.25
N ASN A 8 28.56 -8.51 19.93
CA ASN A 8 27.27 -7.87 19.73
C ASN A 8 27.32 -6.46 20.33
N ASN A 9 27.78 -5.46 19.56
CA ASN A 9 27.91 -4.09 20.05
C ASN A 9 26.52 -3.53 20.39
N PRO A 10 26.25 -3.15 21.66
CA PRO A 10 24.95 -2.65 22.08
C PRO A 10 24.55 -1.37 21.32
N VAL A 11 25.51 -0.53 20.96
CA VAL A 11 25.28 0.70 20.19
C VAL A 11 24.75 0.37 18.80
N ALA A 12 25.32 -0.62 18.12
CA ALA A 12 24.87 -1.05 16.80
C ALA A 12 23.42 -1.56 16.82
N ARG A 13 23.03 -2.26 17.89
CA ARG A 13 21.65 -2.72 18.10
C ARG A 13 20.69 -1.55 18.37
N GLU A 14 21.10 -0.58 19.17
CA GLU A 14 20.31 0.62 19.47
C GLU A 14 20.09 1.48 18.22
N ILE A 15 21.11 1.65 17.38
CA ILE A 15 20.99 2.35 16.09
C ILE A 15 20.02 1.61 15.16
N ALA A 16 20.12 0.28 15.07
CA ALA A 16 19.20 -0.53 14.27
C ALA A 16 17.74 -0.36 14.73
N GLN A 17 17.51 -0.33 16.04
CA GLN A 17 16.19 -0.07 16.60
C GLN A 17 15.71 1.36 16.29
N ALA A 18 16.57 2.37 16.44
CA ALA A 18 16.23 3.76 16.15
C ALA A 18 15.85 3.97 14.67
N LEU A 19 16.54 3.29 13.74
CA LEU A 19 16.21 3.27 12.32
C LEU A 19 14.83 2.66 12.06
N LEU A 20 14.54 1.52 12.71
CA LEU A 20 13.26 0.83 12.55
C LEU A 20 12.11 1.65 13.14
N ASP A 21 12.33 2.29 14.29
CA ASP A 21 11.37 3.20 14.91
C ASP A 21 11.05 4.38 13.98
N GLY A 22 12.07 4.97 13.35
CA GLY A 22 11.92 6.04 12.37
C GLY A 22 11.05 5.61 11.18
N PHE A 23 11.32 4.41 10.65
CA PHE A 23 10.52 3.82 9.57
C PHE A 23 9.07 3.54 10.02
N ASN A 24 8.86 2.93 11.18
CA ASN A 24 7.53 2.63 11.71
C ASN A 24 6.70 3.89 11.97
N LYS A 25 7.34 4.95 12.48
CA LYS A 25 6.73 6.27 12.60
C LYS A 25 6.31 6.81 11.25
N HIS A 26 7.18 6.73 10.24
CA HIS A 26 6.83 7.12 8.86
C HIS A 26 5.62 6.34 8.34
N TYR A 27 5.67 5.01 8.43
CA TYR A 27 4.64 4.14 7.88
C TYR A 27 3.28 4.35 8.58
N SER A 28 3.28 4.54 9.90
CA SER A 28 2.04 4.82 10.64
C SER A 28 1.38 6.15 10.22
N LEU A 29 2.16 7.21 10.02
CA LEU A 29 1.66 8.50 9.52
C LEU A 29 1.15 8.39 8.08
N PHE A 30 1.88 7.68 7.22
CA PHE A 30 1.44 7.40 5.85
C PHE A 30 0.10 6.67 5.81
N ARG A 31 -0.08 5.66 6.67
CA ARG A 31 -1.33 4.90 6.82
C ARG A 31 -2.47 5.76 7.36
N ALA A 32 -2.21 6.58 8.37
CA ALA A 32 -3.20 7.49 8.96
C ALA A 32 -3.69 8.51 7.92
N CYS A 33 -2.78 9.09 7.13
CA CYS A 33 -3.13 9.98 6.03
C CYS A 33 -4.00 9.27 4.98
N SER A 34 -3.63 8.04 4.61
CA SER A 34 -4.36 7.25 3.61
C SER A 34 -5.77 6.86 4.09
N ALA A 35 -5.95 6.60 5.39
CA ALA A 35 -7.25 6.25 5.98
C ALA A 35 -8.28 7.39 5.83
N ARG A 36 -7.83 8.64 5.81
CA ARG A 36 -8.71 9.83 5.66
C ARG A 36 -9.21 10.05 4.23
N ALA A 37 -8.61 9.40 3.24
CA ALA A 37 -8.95 9.59 1.83
C ALA A 37 -10.43 9.29 1.53
N LYS A 38 -11.01 8.27 2.20
CA LYS A 38 -12.44 7.95 2.10
C LYS A 38 -13.30 9.12 2.57
N THR A 39 -12.99 9.70 3.72
CA THR A 39 -13.74 10.83 4.29
C THR A 39 -13.69 12.06 3.39
N PHE A 40 -12.51 12.39 2.83
CA PHE A 40 -12.40 13.50 1.88
C PHE A 40 -13.22 13.26 0.61
N PHE A 41 -13.19 12.04 0.10
CA PHE A 41 -14.03 11.67 -1.04
C PHE A 41 -15.53 11.79 -0.72
N GLU A 42 -15.99 11.26 0.41
CA GLU A 42 -17.40 11.29 0.81
C GLU A 42 -17.93 12.71 1.06
N THR A 43 -17.10 13.59 1.61
CA THR A 43 -17.44 15.00 1.86
C THR A 43 -17.28 15.86 0.61
N GLY A 44 -16.56 15.38 -0.41
CA GLY A 44 -16.20 16.16 -1.59
C GLY A 44 -15.13 17.23 -1.31
N ASP A 45 -14.35 17.07 -0.24
CA ASP A 45 -13.29 18.00 0.16
C ASP A 45 -12.01 17.75 -0.67
N TRP A 46 -12.05 18.25 -1.91
CA TRP A 46 -10.95 18.10 -2.85
C TRP A 46 -9.71 18.87 -2.43
N GLN A 47 -9.87 19.98 -1.70
CA GLN A 47 -8.76 20.78 -1.23
C GLN A 47 -7.99 20.05 -0.13
N ALA A 48 -8.69 19.47 0.84
CA ALA A 48 -8.05 18.65 1.88
C ALA A 48 -7.41 17.39 1.29
N MET A 49 -8.02 16.76 0.28
CA MET A 49 -7.39 15.63 -0.41
C MET A 49 -6.09 16.03 -1.12
N GLN A 50 -6.06 17.17 -1.82
CA GLN A 50 -4.83 17.67 -2.44
C GLN A 50 -3.76 18.04 -1.40
N GLN A 51 -4.15 18.68 -0.30
CA GLN A 51 -3.23 19.00 0.78
C GLN A 51 -2.63 17.74 1.41
N ALA A 52 -3.47 16.75 1.72
CA ALA A 52 -3.02 15.49 2.28
C ALA A 52 -2.02 14.74 1.37
N ILE A 53 -2.20 14.80 0.05
CA ILE A 53 -1.25 14.23 -0.91
C ILE A 53 0.10 14.97 -0.85
N ARG A 54 0.09 16.30 -0.76
CA ARG A 54 1.32 17.11 -0.63
C ARG A 54 2.05 16.80 0.68
N ASP A 55 1.32 16.82 1.80
CA ASP A 55 1.89 16.52 3.11
C ASP A 55 2.50 15.11 3.14
N ARG A 56 1.83 14.13 2.51
CA ARG A 56 2.31 12.76 2.43
C ARG A 56 3.65 12.62 1.70
N ILE A 57 3.92 13.44 0.68
CA ILE A 57 5.22 13.44 -0.02
C ILE A 57 6.32 13.92 0.94
N GLN A 58 6.04 14.99 1.68
CA GLN A 58 6.98 15.57 2.63
C GLN A 58 7.28 14.65 3.83
N PHE A 59 6.30 13.84 4.26
CA PHE A 59 6.45 12.95 5.41
C PHE A 59 7.59 11.94 5.30
N TYR A 60 8.02 11.56 4.10
CA TYR A 60 9.17 10.65 3.97
C TYR A 60 10.46 11.36 4.37
N ASP A 61 10.74 12.50 3.73
CA ASP A 61 11.95 13.27 3.98
C ASP A 61 12.03 13.76 5.42
N ASP A 62 10.91 14.21 6.01
CA ASP A 62 10.87 14.63 7.40
C ASP A 62 11.27 13.51 8.36
N ARG A 63 10.77 12.28 8.14
CA ARG A 63 11.06 11.14 9.01
C ARG A 63 12.50 10.66 8.86
N VAL A 64 13.03 10.71 7.63
CA VAL A 64 14.45 10.47 7.36
C VAL A 64 15.29 11.51 8.10
N GLN A 65 14.97 12.80 8.00
CA GLN A 65 15.71 13.86 8.70
C GLN A 65 15.61 13.74 10.23
N GLU A 66 14.43 13.47 10.78
CA GLU A 66 14.28 13.23 12.23
C GLU A 66 15.16 12.07 12.71
N THR A 67 15.20 10.98 11.94
CA THR A 67 16.02 9.82 12.27
C THR A 67 17.50 10.19 12.22
N ILE A 68 17.95 10.93 11.20
CA ILE A 68 19.33 11.41 11.09
C ILE A 68 19.71 12.29 12.29
N LEU A 69 18.87 13.25 12.66
CA LEU A 69 19.13 14.13 13.80
C LEU A 69 19.21 13.34 15.11
N ARG A 70 18.31 12.37 15.30
CA ARG A 70 18.35 11.44 16.43
C ARG A 70 19.68 10.69 16.46
N LEU A 71 20.10 10.10 15.34
CA LEU A 71 21.33 9.33 15.25
C LEU A 71 22.59 10.18 15.52
N ARG A 72 22.62 11.42 15.01
CA ARG A 72 23.70 12.37 15.27
C ARG A 72 23.79 12.77 16.74
N HIS A 73 22.65 13.01 17.38
CA HIS A 73 22.61 13.49 18.76
C HIS A 73 22.83 12.37 19.79
N GLU A 74 22.21 11.21 19.61
CA GLU A 74 22.27 10.11 20.58
C GLU A 74 23.52 9.26 20.43
N PHE A 75 24.03 9.07 19.20
CA PHE A 75 25.09 8.09 18.90
C PHE A 75 26.31 8.69 18.21
N HIS A 76 26.34 10.01 17.99
CA HIS A 76 27.40 10.68 17.24
C HIS A 76 27.71 9.99 15.90
N ALA A 77 26.65 9.64 15.15
CA ALA A 77 26.71 8.68 14.05
C ALA A 77 27.72 9.00 12.92
N GLU A 78 28.20 10.24 12.81
CA GLU A 78 29.23 10.67 11.87
C GLU A 78 30.65 10.23 12.26
N LEU A 79 30.85 9.87 13.52
CA LEU A 79 32.13 9.44 14.09
C LEU A 79 32.22 7.91 14.24
N LEU A 80 31.18 7.18 13.85
CA LEU A 80 31.13 5.73 13.99
C LEU A 80 31.94 5.06 12.88
N ASP A 81 32.76 4.08 13.26
CA ASP A 81 33.53 3.26 12.35
C ASP A 81 32.64 2.34 11.50
N ASP A 82 33.16 1.96 10.32
CA ASP A 82 32.48 1.07 9.36
C ASP A 82 32.03 -0.25 10.01
N ASP A 83 32.78 -0.80 10.96
CA ASP A 83 32.44 -2.04 11.67
C ASP A 83 31.13 -1.91 12.48
N ILE A 84 30.86 -0.74 13.06
CA ILE A 84 29.60 -0.49 13.80
C ILE A 84 28.43 -0.44 12.84
N TRP A 85 28.62 0.14 11.65
CA TRP A 85 27.60 0.17 10.60
C TRP A 85 27.31 -1.20 10.01
N ALA A 86 28.33 -2.04 9.82
CA ALA A 86 28.15 -3.44 9.41
C ALA A 86 27.32 -4.21 10.44
N GLN A 87 27.64 -4.07 11.73
CA GLN A 87 26.87 -4.69 12.82
C GLN A 87 25.45 -4.12 12.92
N THR A 88 25.27 -2.82 12.67
CA THR A 88 23.94 -2.17 12.66
C THR A 88 23.07 -2.78 11.56
N LYS A 89 23.60 -2.92 10.35
CA LYS A 89 22.90 -3.57 9.24
C LYS A 89 22.53 -5.03 9.58
N PHE A 90 23.46 -5.78 10.18
CA PHE A 90 23.19 -7.16 10.61
C PHE A 90 22.05 -7.24 11.64
N ASN A 91 22.08 -6.40 12.68
CA ASN A 91 21.01 -6.31 13.67
C ASN A 91 19.68 -5.87 13.03
N TYR A 92 19.71 -4.94 12.09
CA TYR A 92 18.53 -4.46 11.37
C TYR A 92 17.86 -5.59 10.56
N ILE A 93 18.65 -6.42 9.85
CA ILE A 93 18.13 -7.60 9.14
C ILE A 93 17.39 -8.54 10.09
N GLY A 94 17.94 -8.79 11.28
CA GLY A 94 17.30 -9.60 12.32
C GLY A 94 15.95 -9.03 12.77
N LEU A 95 15.84 -7.71 12.89
CA LEU A 95 14.56 -7.05 13.22
C LEU A 95 13.53 -7.15 12.09
N LEU A 96 13.97 -7.20 10.83
CA LEU A 96 13.07 -7.24 9.68
C LEU A 96 12.46 -8.62 9.42
N THR A 97 12.97 -9.69 10.03
CA THR A 97 12.51 -11.07 9.77
C THR A 97 10.99 -11.25 9.94
N ASN A 98 10.37 -10.56 10.91
CA ASN A 98 8.93 -10.60 11.16
C ASN A 98 8.21 -9.29 10.77
N HIS A 99 8.91 -8.38 10.09
CA HIS A 99 8.35 -7.09 9.70
C HIS A 99 7.44 -7.25 8.48
N ARG A 100 6.27 -6.60 8.47
CA ARG A 100 5.29 -6.73 7.37
C ARG A 100 5.63 -5.89 6.13
N GLN A 101 6.65 -5.04 6.23
CA GLN A 101 7.12 -4.14 5.17
C GLN A 101 8.66 -4.08 5.13
N PRO A 102 9.35 -5.22 4.89
CA PRO A 102 10.81 -5.26 4.99
C PRO A 102 11.49 -4.42 3.89
N GLU A 103 11.05 -4.51 2.63
CA GLU A 103 11.64 -3.75 1.51
C GLU A 103 11.57 -2.22 1.70
N LEU A 104 10.46 -1.72 2.25
CA LEU A 104 10.30 -0.30 2.54
C LEU A 104 11.21 0.13 3.69
N ALA A 105 11.38 -0.73 4.69
CA ALA A 105 12.28 -0.50 5.82
C ALA A 105 13.75 -0.49 5.38
N GLU A 106 14.14 -1.38 4.45
CA GLU A 106 15.47 -1.39 3.83
C GLU A 106 15.73 -0.12 3.01
N THR A 107 14.73 0.35 2.26
CA THR A 107 14.83 1.62 1.50
C THR A 107 14.99 2.82 2.45
N PHE A 108 14.28 2.81 3.57
CA PHE A 108 14.41 3.81 4.62
C PHE A 108 15.81 3.81 5.25
N PHE A 109 16.33 2.61 5.56
CA PHE A 109 17.71 2.44 6.04
C PHE A 109 18.71 3.08 5.08
N ASN A 110 18.66 2.72 3.79
CA ASN A 110 19.57 3.28 2.78
C ASN A 110 19.48 4.81 2.72
N SER A 111 18.26 5.36 2.84
CA SER A 111 18.03 6.80 2.80
C SER A 111 18.65 7.54 3.99
N VAL A 112 18.62 6.95 5.19
CA VAL A 112 19.26 7.50 6.39
C VAL A 112 20.77 7.33 6.30
N PHE A 113 21.25 6.11 6.03
CA PHE A 113 22.66 5.76 5.95
C PHE A 113 23.44 6.68 4.99
N CYS A 114 22.99 6.79 3.73
CA CYS A 114 23.66 7.61 2.72
C CYS A 114 23.67 9.11 3.06
N ARG A 115 22.75 9.59 3.90
CA ARG A 115 22.70 11.00 4.34
C ARG A 115 23.55 11.25 5.58
N VAL A 116 23.77 10.25 6.43
CA VAL A 116 24.64 10.35 7.61
C VAL A 116 26.12 10.32 7.21
N LEU A 117 26.54 9.36 6.39
CA LEU A 117 27.96 9.16 6.06
C LEU A 117 28.48 9.97 4.86
N HIS A 118 27.69 10.94 4.40
CA HIS A 118 27.90 11.66 3.13
C HIS A 118 28.01 10.71 1.91
N ARG A 119 27.77 11.24 0.70
CA ARG A 119 27.52 10.43 -0.53
C ARG A 119 28.71 9.58 -1.01
N ASP A 120 29.82 9.57 -0.29
CA ASP A 120 31.07 8.96 -0.73
C ASP A 120 31.12 7.44 -0.43
N TYR A 121 30.22 6.93 0.43
CA TYR A 121 30.14 5.52 0.79
C TYR A 121 29.01 4.78 0.05
N PHE A 122 29.19 4.56 -1.25
CA PHE A 122 28.44 3.55 -2.02
C PHE A 122 29.19 2.19 -1.98
N ASN A 123 29.55 1.71 -0.77
CA ASN A 123 30.03 0.35 -0.63
C ASN A 123 28.82 -0.58 -0.38
N ASN A 124 28.63 -1.56 -1.27
CA ASN A 124 27.51 -2.50 -1.28
C ASN A 124 27.38 -3.30 0.03
N ASP A 125 28.45 -3.41 0.80
CA ASP A 125 28.45 -4.13 2.08
C ASP A 125 27.57 -3.43 3.13
N PHE A 126 27.33 -2.11 3.02
CA PHE A 126 26.59 -1.33 4.02
C PHE A 126 25.19 -0.89 3.59
N ILE A 127 24.81 -1.07 2.32
CA ILE A 127 23.47 -0.73 1.81
C ILE A 127 22.72 -1.97 1.30
N PHE A 128 21.39 -1.91 1.26
CA PHE A 128 20.55 -2.97 0.69
C PHE A 128 20.43 -2.78 -0.83
N VAL A 129 21.32 -3.43 -1.60
CA VAL A 129 21.29 -3.44 -3.08
C VAL A 129 20.36 -4.51 -3.63
N ARG A 130 20.19 -5.60 -2.88
CA ARG A 130 19.19 -6.66 -3.12
C ARG A 130 18.35 -6.81 -1.86
N PRO A 131 17.03 -7.09 -1.96
CA PRO A 131 16.21 -7.36 -0.79
C PRO A 131 16.84 -8.46 0.05
N ALA A 132 17.03 -8.21 1.35
CA ALA A 132 17.59 -9.23 2.24
C ALA A 132 16.55 -10.28 2.63
N ILE A 133 15.26 -9.94 2.49
CA ILE A 133 14.12 -10.81 2.81
C ILE A 133 13.26 -11.01 1.56
N SER A 134 12.95 -12.27 1.23
CA SER A 134 11.98 -12.58 0.17
C SER A 134 10.57 -12.19 0.62
N THR A 135 9.89 -11.34 -0.16
CA THR A 135 8.50 -10.95 0.07
C THR A 135 7.49 -11.89 -0.58
N GLU A 136 7.95 -12.96 -1.24
CA GLU A 136 7.10 -13.91 -1.99
C GLU A 136 6.03 -14.59 -1.14
N TYR A 137 6.21 -14.64 0.20
CA TYR A 137 5.31 -15.31 1.14
C TYR A 137 4.87 -14.43 2.32
N ILE A 138 4.63 -13.13 2.09
CA ILE A 138 3.92 -12.33 3.10
C ILE A 138 2.42 -12.64 3.00
N GLU A 139 1.97 -13.61 3.80
CA GLU A 139 0.54 -13.90 3.96
C GLU A 139 -0.17 -12.73 4.65
N ALA A 140 -1.19 -12.16 4.00
CA ALA A 140 -2.08 -11.18 4.61
C ALA A 140 -3.31 -11.90 5.18
N ASP A 141 -3.44 -11.89 6.50
CA ASP A 141 -4.66 -12.32 7.19
C ASP A 141 -5.36 -11.12 7.87
N PRO A 142 -6.59 -10.74 7.46
CA PRO A 142 -7.35 -11.30 6.34
C PRO A 142 -6.79 -10.88 4.96
N PRO A 143 -7.14 -11.61 3.88
CA PRO A 143 -6.71 -11.28 2.51
C PRO A 143 -7.06 -9.85 2.11
N THR A 144 -6.27 -9.27 1.21
CA THR A 144 -6.48 -7.89 0.71
C THR A 144 -7.72 -7.73 -0.19
N TYR A 145 -8.38 -8.83 -0.53
CA TYR A 145 -9.57 -8.89 -1.37
C TYR A 145 -10.66 -9.77 -0.75
N ARG A 146 -11.89 -9.62 -1.24
CA ARG A 146 -13.04 -10.49 -0.97
C ARG A 146 -13.47 -11.20 -2.24
N SER A 147 -13.82 -12.48 -2.11
CA SER A 147 -14.45 -13.25 -3.19
C SER A 147 -15.97 -13.17 -3.09
N TYR A 148 -16.62 -13.03 -4.24
CA TYR A 148 -18.06 -13.02 -4.38
C TYR A 148 -18.47 -14.05 -5.44
N TYR A 149 -19.55 -14.79 -5.19
CA TYR A 149 -20.00 -15.90 -6.04
C TYR A 149 -21.34 -15.55 -6.70
N PRO A 150 -21.35 -15.13 -7.99
CA PRO A 150 -22.60 -14.75 -8.67
C PRO A 150 -23.61 -15.88 -8.84
N ALA A 151 -23.20 -17.15 -8.73
CA ALA A 151 -24.08 -18.31 -8.83
C ALA A 151 -25.19 -18.33 -7.77
N GLU A 152 -24.94 -17.76 -6.59
CA GLU A 152 -25.89 -17.80 -5.46
C GLU A 152 -26.99 -16.73 -5.55
N LEU A 153 -26.62 -15.50 -5.93
CA LEU A 153 -27.48 -14.31 -5.85
C LEU A 153 -27.82 -13.71 -7.22
N GLY A 154 -27.16 -14.18 -8.28
CA GLY A 154 -27.16 -13.57 -9.59
C GLY A 154 -26.19 -12.38 -9.70
N LEU A 155 -25.70 -12.14 -10.91
CA LEU A 155 -24.63 -11.18 -11.18
C LEU A 155 -24.97 -9.74 -10.75
N LEU A 156 -26.19 -9.25 -11.03
CA LEU A 156 -26.61 -7.90 -10.67
C LEU A 156 -26.64 -7.69 -9.14
N ALA A 157 -27.16 -8.66 -8.39
CA ALA A 157 -27.20 -8.58 -6.93
C ALA A 157 -25.78 -8.64 -6.35
N THR A 158 -24.91 -9.45 -6.94
CA THR A 158 -23.51 -9.54 -6.54
C THR A 158 -22.76 -8.23 -6.74
N ILE A 159 -22.85 -7.58 -7.91
CA ILE A 159 -22.20 -6.27 -8.12
C ILE A 159 -22.79 -5.20 -7.20
N ARG A 160 -24.11 -5.23 -6.96
CA ARG A 160 -24.73 -4.34 -5.96
C ARG A 160 -24.14 -4.55 -4.57
N ARG A 161 -23.95 -5.80 -4.14
CA ARG A 161 -23.34 -6.14 -2.86
C ARG A 161 -21.88 -5.67 -2.79
N ILE A 162 -21.11 -5.85 -3.87
CA ILE A 162 -19.74 -5.35 -4.00
C ILE A 162 -19.71 -3.83 -3.78
N VAL A 163 -20.50 -3.06 -4.53
CA VAL A 163 -20.51 -1.59 -4.42
C VAL A 163 -20.92 -1.13 -3.02
N LYS A 164 -21.94 -1.77 -2.42
CA LYS A 164 -22.36 -1.48 -1.05
C LYS A 164 -21.31 -1.82 0.00
N SER A 165 -20.47 -2.83 -0.24
CA SER A 165 -19.47 -3.29 0.73
C SER A 165 -18.37 -2.27 1.03
N PHE A 166 -18.15 -1.29 0.14
CA PHE A 166 -17.25 -0.15 0.38
C PHE A 166 -17.78 0.81 1.45
N GLY A 167 -19.09 0.74 1.75
CA GLY A 167 -19.71 1.49 2.85
C GLY A 167 -19.59 2.99 2.69
N TRP A 168 -19.69 3.51 1.46
CA TRP A 168 -19.74 4.96 1.25
C TRP A 168 -21.01 5.54 1.88
N GLN A 169 -20.85 6.57 2.71
CA GLN A 169 -21.97 7.24 3.37
C GLN A 169 -22.73 8.18 2.41
N ARG A 170 -22.05 8.66 1.37
CA ARG A 170 -22.67 9.52 0.36
C ARG A 170 -23.60 8.72 -0.55
N PRO A 171 -24.86 9.14 -0.75
CA PRO A 171 -25.81 8.37 -1.54
C PRO A 171 -25.45 8.40 -3.03
N PHE A 172 -25.82 7.32 -3.72
CA PHE A 172 -25.75 7.26 -5.17
C PHE A 172 -26.94 7.98 -5.81
N ALA A 173 -26.73 8.65 -6.94
CA ALA A 173 -27.78 9.29 -7.71
C ALA A 173 -28.77 8.24 -8.25
N HIS A 174 -28.25 7.23 -8.96
CA HIS A 174 -29.06 6.19 -9.60
C HIS A 174 -28.33 4.83 -9.66
N LEU A 175 -27.96 4.27 -8.51
CA LEU A 175 -27.16 3.03 -8.45
C LEU A 175 -27.70 1.88 -9.31
N SER A 176 -29.01 1.64 -9.31
CA SER A 176 -29.60 0.56 -10.12
C SER A 176 -29.39 0.76 -11.62
N ARG A 177 -29.48 2.00 -12.11
CA ARG A 177 -29.21 2.34 -13.52
C ARG A 177 -27.73 2.13 -13.84
N ASP A 178 -26.86 2.63 -12.98
CA ASP A 178 -25.41 2.59 -13.20
C ASP A 178 -24.88 1.13 -13.20
N LEU A 179 -25.43 0.27 -12.34
CA LEU A 179 -25.14 -1.17 -12.34
C LEU A 179 -25.55 -1.85 -13.66
N LEU A 180 -26.69 -1.47 -14.24
CA LEU A 180 -27.12 -2.01 -15.53
C LEU A 180 -26.20 -1.55 -16.67
N HIS A 181 -25.67 -0.33 -16.61
CA HIS A 181 -24.67 0.15 -17.56
C HIS A 181 -23.36 -0.62 -17.45
N VAL A 182 -22.83 -0.80 -16.23
CA VAL A 182 -21.65 -1.63 -15.98
C VAL A 182 -21.82 -3.03 -16.56
N LEU A 183 -22.96 -3.68 -16.29
CA LEU A 183 -23.25 -5.01 -16.84
C LEU A 183 -23.35 -5.03 -18.36
N ARG A 184 -23.96 -4.01 -18.96
CA ARG A 184 -24.08 -3.89 -20.42
C ARG A 184 -22.71 -3.74 -21.07
N MET A 185 -21.83 -2.92 -20.50
CA MET A 185 -20.47 -2.71 -20.99
C MET A 185 -19.62 -3.98 -20.85
N ALA A 186 -19.66 -4.64 -19.70
CA ALA A 186 -18.97 -5.91 -19.51
C ALA A 186 -19.50 -7.00 -20.45
N LYS A 187 -20.82 -7.06 -20.71
CA LYS A 187 -21.40 -7.98 -21.70
C LYS A 187 -20.94 -7.65 -23.12
N ALA A 188 -20.86 -6.38 -23.48
CA ALA A 188 -20.36 -5.94 -24.78
C ALA A 188 -18.87 -6.29 -24.97
N PHE A 189 -18.06 -6.17 -23.92
CA PHE A 189 -16.67 -6.62 -23.91
C PHE A 189 -16.53 -8.11 -24.24
N HIS A 190 -17.47 -8.95 -23.83
CA HIS A 190 -17.54 -10.37 -24.19
C HIS A 190 -18.26 -10.67 -25.52
N GLY A 191 -18.42 -9.68 -26.40
CA GLY A 191 -19.06 -9.89 -27.71
C GLY A 191 -20.59 -9.97 -27.66
N GLY A 192 -21.21 -9.45 -26.60
CA GLY A 192 -22.67 -9.36 -26.49
C GLY A 192 -23.35 -10.59 -25.88
N THR A 193 -22.60 -11.59 -25.45
CA THR A 193 -23.08 -12.73 -24.67
C THR A 193 -22.15 -13.00 -23.49
N TRP A 194 -22.70 -13.55 -22.39
CA TRP A 194 -21.86 -13.92 -21.26
C TRP A 194 -21.17 -15.25 -21.55
N PRO A 195 -19.87 -15.40 -21.21
CA PRO A 195 -19.24 -16.71 -21.19
C PRO A 195 -20.02 -17.68 -20.31
N LYS A 196 -19.98 -18.98 -20.66
CA LYS A 196 -20.54 -20.01 -19.80
C LYS A 196 -19.86 -19.94 -18.43
N ALA A 197 -20.66 -19.91 -17.37
CA ALA A 197 -20.14 -19.94 -16.01
C ALA A 197 -19.59 -21.35 -15.70
N GLU A 198 -18.33 -21.41 -15.30
CA GLU A 198 -17.65 -22.59 -14.79
C GLU A 198 -17.80 -22.68 -13.26
N ALA A 199 -17.46 -23.84 -12.69
CA ALA A 199 -17.64 -24.11 -11.25
C ALA A 199 -16.90 -23.12 -10.33
N ASN A 200 -15.78 -22.56 -10.79
CA ASN A 200 -14.98 -21.59 -10.03
C ASN A 200 -15.35 -20.12 -10.34
N PHE A 201 -16.50 -19.85 -10.97
CA PHE A 201 -16.89 -18.49 -11.33
C PHE A 201 -17.02 -17.60 -10.10
N GLN A 202 -16.12 -16.63 -9.97
CA GLN A 202 -16.09 -15.69 -8.85
C GLN A 202 -15.57 -14.32 -9.26
N ILE A 203 -15.96 -13.32 -8.48
CA ILE A 203 -15.49 -11.95 -8.61
C ILE A 203 -14.68 -11.63 -7.36
N GLN A 204 -13.40 -11.31 -7.53
CA GLN A 204 -12.51 -10.92 -6.44
C GLN A 204 -12.29 -9.42 -6.48
N VAL A 205 -12.54 -8.73 -5.37
CA VAL A 205 -12.47 -7.26 -5.29
C VAL A 205 -11.62 -6.86 -4.10
N LEU A 206 -10.74 -5.88 -4.28
CA LEU A 206 -9.95 -5.33 -3.18
C LEU A 206 -10.85 -4.77 -2.08
N ASN A 207 -10.45 -4.96 -0.82
CA ASN A 207 -11.23 -4.54 0.35
C ASN A 207 -11.40 -3.02 0.47
N SER A 208 -10.50 -2.26 -0.16
CA SER A 208 -10.47 -0.80 -0.10
C SER A 208 -10.45 -0.22 -1.52
N ALA A 209 -11.22 0.85 -1.72
CA ALA A 209 -11.17 1.61 -2.95
C ALA A 209 -9.91 2.46 -3.01
N PHE A 210 -9.44 2.72 -4.23
CA PHE A 210 -8.28 3.56 -4.47
C PHE A 210 -8.76 4.97 -4.78
N TYR A 211 -8.35 5.94 -3.97
CA TYR A 211 -8.79 7.33 -4.13
C TYR A 211 -7.73 8.12 -4.89
N ARG A 212 -8.13 8.74 -6.00
CA ARG A 212 -7.27 9.63 -6.78
C ARG A 212 -8.08 10.80 -7.31
N ASN A 213 -7.61 12.01 -7.03
CA ASN A 213 -8.28 13.26 -7.40
C ASN A 213 -9.74 13.28 -6.92
N LYS A 214 -10.71 13.21 -7.84
CA LYS A 214 -12.15 13.27 -7.55
C LYS A 214 -12.85 11.91 -7.71
N THR A 215 -12.07 10.82 -7.78
CA THR A 215 -12.54 9.49 -8.15
C THR A 215 -12.11 8.45 -7.13
N ALA A 216 -13.03 7.56 -6.77
CA ALA A 216 -12.72 6.33 -6.07
C ALA A 216 -12.77 5.17 -7.06
N TYR A 217 -11.73 4.33 -7.10
CA TYR A 217 -11.64 3.20 -8.02
C TYR A 217 -11.87 1.90 -7.26
N VAL A 218 -12.83 1.11 -7.74
CA VAL A 218 -13.03 -0.28 -7.32
C VAL A 218 -12.25 -1.18 -8.26
N PHE A 219 -11.18 -1.79 -7.76
CA PHE A 219 -10.39 -2.74 -8.52
C PHE A 219 -10.74 -4.17 -8.14
N GLY A 220 -10.81 -5.02 -9.16
CA GLY A 220 -11.01 -6.44 -8.97
C GLY A 220 -10.63 -7.24 -10.20
N ARG A 221 -10.88 -8.54 -10.10
CA ARG A 221 -10.76 -9.48 -11.20
C ARG A 221 -11.91 -10.47 -11.17
N VAL A 222 -12.33 -10.91 -12.34
CA VAL A 222 -13.27 -12.00 -12.54
C VAL A 222 -12.47 -13.24 -12.88
N LEU A 223 -12.79 -14.36 -12.23
CA LEU A 223 -12.23 -15.68 -12.54
C LEU A 223 -13.35 -16.57 -13.06
N ASN A 224 -13.13 -17.24 -14.19
CA ASN A 224 -14.07 -18.20 -14.76
C ASN A 224 -13.31 -19.27 -15.57
N GLY A 225 -13.29 -20.50 -15.10
CA GLY A 225 -12.40 -21.55 -15.63
C GLY A 225 -10.94 -21.12 -15.50
N GLY A 226 -10.19 -21.24 -16.60
CA GLY A 226 -8.81 -20.73 -16.71
C GLY A 226 -8.70 -19.25 -17.09
N GLN A 227 -9.82 -18.52 -17.24
CA GLN A 227 -9.81 -17.13 -17.68
C GLN A 227 -9.84 -16.17 -16.50
N VAL A 228 -9.06 -15.10 -16.61
CA VAL A 228 -8.98 -14.01 -15.63
C VAL A 228 -9.16 -12.68 -16.34
N TRP A 229 -10.14 -11.89 -15.91
CA TRP A 229 -10.37 -10.54 -16.43
C TRP A 229 -10.25 -9.49 -15.33
N PRO A 230 -9.24 -8.62 -15.35
CA PRO A 230 -9.18 -7.48 -14.45
C PRO A 230 -10.24 -6.44 -14.82
N PHE A 231 -10.72 -5.69 -13.84
CA PHE A 231 -11.64 -4.58 -14.07
C PHE A 231 -11.40 -3.43 -13.09
N ALA A 232 -11.85 -2.24 -13.48
CA ALA A 232 -11.82 -1.05 -12.65
C ALA A 232 -13.13 -0.26 -12.80
N ILE A 233 -13.87 -0.08 -11.70
CA ILE A 233 -15.08 0.75 -11.71
C ILE A 233 -14.78 2.08 -11.03
N PRO A 234 -14.61 3.18 -11.80
CA PRO A 234 -14.55 4.52 -11.26
C PRO A 234 -15.90 4.97 -10.69
N VAL A 235 -15.88 5.43 -9.45
CA VAL A 235 -16.99 6.04 -8.73
C VAL A 235 -16.71 7.53 -8.57
N ARG A 236 -17.63 8.36 -9.06
CA ARG A 236 -17.46 9.81 -9.16
C ARG A 236 -18.67 10.54 -8.59
N HIS A 237 -18.49 11.85 -8.42
CA HIS A 237 -19.54 12.76 -7.99
C HIS A 237 -20.24 13.38 -9.20
N ASP A 238 -21.57 13.35 -9.20
CA ASP A 238 -22.39 14.13 -10.14
C ASP A 238 -22.38 15.62 -9.77
N ALA A 239 -23.04 16.46 -10.58
CA ALA A 239 -23.14 17.90 -10.32
C ALA A 239 -23.87 18.24 -9.00
N GLY A 240 -24.73 17.34 -8.51
CA GLY A 240 -25.41 17.46 -7.22
C GLY A 240 -24.63 16.85 -6.05
N GLY A 241 -23.40 16.41 -6.27
CA GLY A 241 -22.55 15.77 -5.27
C GLY A 241 -22.97 14.34 -4.90
N ARG A 242 -23.86 13.68 -5.64
CA ARG A 242 -24.21 12.27 -5.41
C ARG A 242 -23.26 11.34 -6.17
N LEU A 243 -23.11 10.11 -5.70
CA LEU A 243 -22.22 9.15 -6.33
C LEU A 243 -22.84 8.51 -7.57
N TYR A 244 -22.02 8.21 -8.58
CA TYR A 244 -22.41 7.40 -9.73
C TYR A 244 -21.23 6.52 -10.18
N LEU A 245 -21.54 5.39 -10.84
CA LEU A 245 -20.52 4.55 -11.49
C LEU A 245 -20.32 5.06 -12.92
N ASP A 246 -19.10 5.45 -13.26
CA ASP A 246 -18.79 6.15 -14.51
C ASP A 246 -18.57 5.19 -15.68
N THR A 247 -17.88 4.06 -15.44
CA THR A 247 -17.62 2.99 -16.43
C THR A 247 -17.18 1.71 -15.70
N VAL A 248 -16.88 0.65 -16.46
CA VAL A 248 -16.14 -0.55 -16.04
C VAL A 248 -15.06 -0.89 -17.07
#